data_AF-A0A7V9LD81-F1
#
_entry.id   AF-A0A7V9LD81-F1
#
_cell.length_a   1.000
_cell.length_b   1.000
_cell.length_c   1.000
_cell.angle_alpha   90.00
_cell.angle_beta   90.00
_cell.angle_gamma   90.00
#
_symmetry.space_group_name_H-M   'P 1'
#
loop_
_entity.id
_entity.type
_entity.pdbx_description
1 polymer ?
#
loop_
_entity_poly.entity_id
_entity_poly.type
_entity_poly.pdbx_seq_one_letter_code
_entity_poly.pdbx_strand_id
1 'polypeptide(L)'
;MRTALILCLVACGNEARSPEPTSTRVEPTTVPADKPVPRCKSGEHVCSGDAVAVCEDGRPERTVTTCRGGCKQGKCVETCGANDVELIYTVSSDRALLSFDPKKLPGDPFRKIGELSCDRSSSPFSMAVDRTGIAWVLYQT
;
A
#
# COMPACT_ATOMS: atom_id res chain seq x y z
N MET A 1 48.53 2.79 -23.69
CA MET A 1 48.72 4.27 -23.65
C MET A 1 47.59 4.92 -24.43
N ARG A 2 46.82 5.81 -23.77
CA ARG A 2 46.02 6.93 -24.32
C ARG A 2 44.90 6.54 -25.31
N THR A 3 43.63 6.91 -25.14
CA THR A 3 43.14 8.27 -24.89
C THR A 3 41.70 8.19 -24.36
N ALA A 4 41.43 8.89 -23.25
CA ALA A 4 40.10 9.14 -22.73
C ALA A 4 39.45 10.30 -23.51
N LEU A 5 38.16 10.19 -23.82
CA LEU A 5 37.35 11.34 -24.25
C LEU A 5 36.43 11.73 -23.11
N ILE A 6 36.86 12.76 -22.37
CA ILE A 6 36.09 13.46 -21.35
C ILE A 6 35.30 14.54 -22.08
N LEU A 7 33.97 14.44 -22.08
CA LEU A 7 33.10 15.52 -22.55
C LEU A 7 32.70 16.37 -21.32
N CYS A 8 33.41 17.48 -21.12
CA CYS A 8 33.00 18.55 -20.21
C CYS A 8 31.96 19.44 -20.92
N LEU A 9 30.77 19.60 -20.34
CA LEU A 9 29.90 20.74 -20.62
C LEU A 9 29.65 21.48 -19.30
N VAL A 10 30.28 22.65 -19.19
CA VAL A 10 30.14 23.60 -18.08
C VAL A 10 29.13 24.68 -18.48
N ALA A 11 28.12 24.82 -17.62
CA ALA A 11 27.34 25.98 -17.21
C ALA A 11 26.93 27.08 -18.20
N CYS A 12 25.61 27.30 -18.28
CA CYS A 12 25.04 28.65 -18.28
C CYS A 12 24.15 28.79 -17.04
N GLY A 13 24.51 29.72 -16.17
CA GLY A 13 23.73 30.08 -15.00
C GLY A 13 22.46 30.84 -15.37
N ASN A 14 21.40 30.57 -14.60
CA ASN A 14 20.30 31.49 -14.39
C ASN A 14 19.88 31.34 -12.93
N GLU A 15 20.17 32.37 -12.12
CA GLU A 15 19.56 32.53 -10.79
C GLU A 15 18.06 32.79 -10.98
N ALA A 16 17.27 31.73 -11.00
CA ALA A 16 15.83 31.81 -10.84
C ALA A 16 15.51 31.68 -9.34
N ARG A 17 15.29 32.85 -8.75
CA ARG A 17 14.67 33.15 -7.44
C ARG A 17 13.79 32.01 -6.90
N SER A 18 14.20 31.43 -5.77
CA SER A 18 13.39 30.53 -4.95
C SER A 18 12.09 31.24 -4.53
N PRO A 19 10.90 30.69 -4.77
CA PRO A 19 9.69 31.18 -4.12
C PRO A 19 9.75 30.84 -2.62
N GLU A 20 9.38 31.79 -1.77
CA GLU A 20 9.17 31.59 -0.33
C GLU A 20 8.17 30.45 -0.08
N PRO A 21 8.32 29.69 1.02
CA PRO A 21 7.28 28.77 1.44
C PRO A 21 6.06 29.59 1.88
N THR A 22 5.09 29.74 0.99
CA THR A 22 3.73 30.13 1.38
C THR A 22 3.26 29.12 2.41
N SER A 23 3.25 29.54 3.68
CA SER A 23 2.64 28.83 4.79
C SER A 23 1.12 28.82 4.56
N THR A 24 0.67 27.94 3.68
CA THR A 24 -0.74 27.59 3.56
C THR A 24 -1.11 26.91 4.86
N ARG A 25 -1.82 27.65 5.71
CA ARG A 25 -2.54 27.12 6.87
C ARG A 25 -3.42 25.98 6.33
N VAL A 26 -2.99 24.74 6.56
CA VAL A 26 -3.84 23.57 6.30
C VAL A 26 -4.97 23.68 7.31
N GLU A 27 -6.12 24.15 6.82
CA GLU A 27 -7.38 24.04 7.52
C GLU A 27 -7.58 22.55 7.86
N PRO A 28 -7.87 22.18 9.12
CA PRO A 28 -8.06 20.78 9.48
C PRO A 28 -9.16 20.23 8.58
N THR A 29 -8.79 19.31 7.68
CA THR A 29 -9.77 18.59 6.89
C THR A 29 -10.57 17.76 7.87
N THR A 30 -11.77 18.24 8.22
CA THR A 30 -12.76 17.50 8.96
C THR A 30 -13.19 16.33 8.09
N VAL A 31 -12.56 15.17 8.33
CA VAL A 31 -13.04 13.89 7.81
C VAL A 31 -14.51 13.77 8.22
N PRO A 32 -15.45 13.48 7.29
CA PRO A 32 -16.85 13.28 7.64
C PRO A 32 -16.98 12.15 8.66
N ALA A 33 -17.15 12.53 9.92
CA ALA A 33 -17.42 11.62 11.03
C ALA A 33 -18.90 11.23 10.98
N ASP A 34 -19.25 10.35 10.05
CA ASP A 34 -20.61 9.78 10.00
C ASP A 34 -20.57 8.24 9.97
N LYS A 35 -19.71 7.68 10.82
CA LYS A 35 -19.98 6.37 11.42
C LYS A 35 -20.46 6.64 12.85
N PRO A 36 -21.62 6.09 13.28
CA PRO A 36 -22.08 6.22 14.65
C PRO A 36 -20.95 5.82 15.60
N VAL A 37 -20.50 6.76 16.44
CA VAL A 37 -19.52 6.45 17.47
C VAL A 37 -20.18 5.41 18.38
N PRO A 38 -19.64 4.19 18.49
CA PRO A 38 -20.23 3.19 19.35
C PRO A 38 -20.20 3.73 20.78
N ARG A 39 -21.38 3.93 21.37
CA ARG A 39 -21.48 4.32 22.77
C ARG A 39 -21.05 3.14 23.63
N CYS A 40 -20.16 3.40 24.57
CA CYS A 40 -19.53 2.40 25.42
C CYS A 40 -19.48 2.85 26.87
N LYS A 41 -19.19 1.92 27.79
CA LYS A 41 -19.04 2.27 29.21
C LYS A 41 -17.65 2.84 29.46
N SER A 42 -17.56 3.86 30.32
CA SER A 42 -16.26 4.40 30.73
C SER A 42 -15.39 3.29 31.35
N GLY A 43 -14.12 3.22 30.96
CA GLY A 43 -13.17 2.17 31.32
C GLY A 43 -13.24 0.90 30.47
N GLU A 44 -14.22 0.75 29.59
CA GLU A 44 -14.32 -0.40 28.68
C GLU A 44 -13.29 -0.31 27.55
N HIS A 45 -12.70 -1.44 27.17
CA HIS A 45 -11.91 -1.52 25.95
C HIS A 45 -12.84 -1.75 24.76
N VAL A 46 -12.75 -0.90 23.74
CA VAL A 46 -13.56 -1.00 22.52
C VAL A 46 -12.70 -0.88 21.27
N CYS A 47 -13.27 -1.28 20.13
CA CYS A 47 -12.60 -1.14 18.85
C CYS A 47 -12.89 0.22 18.23
N SER A 48 -11.82 0.91 17.84
CA SER A 48 -11.85 2.13 17.02
C SER A 48 -10.99 1.87 15.79
N GLY A 49 -11.64 1.44 14.69
CA GLY A 49 -10.93 0.85 13.55
C GLY A 49 -10.15 -0.41 13.97
N ASP A 50 -8.86 -0.46 13.62
CA ASP A 50 -7.95 -1.55 14.00
C ASP A 50 -7.32 -1.36 15.40
N ALA A 51 -7.64 -0.27 16.10
CA ALA A 51 -7.11 -0.01 17.42
C ALA A 51 -8.06 -0.46 18.53
N VAL A 52 -7.47 -0.89 19.65
CA VAL A 52 -8.18 -0.98 20.93
C VAL A 52 -8.02 0.36 21.63
N ALA A 53 -9.13 0.96 22.02
CA ALA A 53 -9.17 2.20 22.80
C ALA A 53 -9.89 1.99 24.13
N VAL A 54 -9.50 2.76 25.15
CA VAL A 54 -10.27 2.89 26.39
C VAL A 54 -11.38 3.90 26.16
N CYS A 55 -12.58 3.52 26.57
CA CYS A 55 -13.73 4.41 26.57
C CYS A 55 -13.71 5.38 27.73
N GLU A 56 -13.98 6.64 27.44
CA GLU A 56 -14.19 7.70 28.42
C GLU A 56 -15.39 8.53 27.96
N ASP A 57 -16.28 8.87 28.89
CA ASP A 57 -17.50 9.66 28.62
C ASP A 57 -18.35 9.18 27.41
N GLY A 58 -18.38 7.86 27.21
CA GLY A 58 -19.17 7.22 26.16
C GLY A 58 -18.52 7.21 24.79
N ARG A 59 -17.23 7.57 24.67
CA ARG A 59 -16.48 7.61 23.41
C ARG A 59 -15.12 6.91 23.54
N PRO A 60 -14.60 6.31 22.46
CA PRO A 60 -13.22 5.83 22.42
C PRO A 60 -12.25 7.01 22.30
N GLU A 61 -11.66 7.44 23.41
CA GLU A 61 -10.78 8.63 23.46
C GLU A 61 -9.30 8.26 23.43
N ARG A 62 -8.90 7.21 24.16
CA ARG A 62 -7.47 6.86 24.32
C ARG A 62 -7.14 5.52 23.69
N THR A 63 -6.38 5.53 22.59
CA THR A 63 -5.83 4.31 21.99
C THR A 63 -4.84 3.63 22.93
N VAL A 64 -5.11 2.38 23.28
CA VAL A 64 -4.24 1.50 24.08
C VAL A 64 -3.20 0.84 23.18
N THR A 65 -3.64 0.33 22.03
CA THR A 65 -2.78 -0.36 21.07
C THR A 65 -3.43 -0.38 19.68
N THR A 66 -2.61 -0.52 18.64
CA THR A 66 -3.05 -0.76 17.26
C THR A 66 -2.81 -2.22 16.91
N CYS A 67 -3.87 -2.94 16.54
CA CYS A 67 -3.81 -4.36 16.29
C CYS A 67 -3.31 -4.66 14.87
N ARG A 68 -2.41 -5.63 14.73
CA ARG A 68 -1.89 -6.06 13.42
C ARG A 68 -2.96 -6.76 12.58
N GLY A 69 -3.68 -7.72 13.18
CA GLY A 69 -4.81 -8.43 12.59
C GLY A 69 -6.17 -7.79 12.89
N GLY A 70 -6.23 -6.51 13.26
CA GLY A 70 -7.49 -5.83 13.55
C GLY A 70 -8.07 -6.06 14.94
N CYS A 71 -9.12 -5.30 15.25
CA CYS A 71 -9.77 -5.30 16.56
C CYS A 71 -11.15 -5.96 16.49
N LYS A 72 -11.43 -6.86 17.44
CA LYS A 72 -12.76 -7.45 17.64
C LYS A 72 -13.11 -7.48 19.13
N GLN A 73 -14.26 -6.91 19.48
CA GLN A 73 -14.78 -6.88 20.86
C GLN A 73 -13.76 -6.32 21.88
N GLY A 74 -13.10 -5.21 21.55
CA GLY A 74 -12.15 -4.55 22.46
C GLY A 74 -10.83 -5.31 22.64
N LYS A 75 -10.52 -6.26 21.76
CA LYS A 75 -9.29 -7.06 21.81
C LYS A 75 -8.65 -7.14 20.44
N CYS A 76 -7.33 -7.21 20.42
CA CYS A 76 -6.63 -7.59 19.21
C CYS A 76 -6.92 -9.04 18.89
N VAL A 77 -7.29 -9.27 17.62
CA VAL A 77 -7.43 -10.59 17.05
C VAL A 77 -6.46 -10.69 15.90
N GLU A 78 -5.97 -11.90 15.65
CA GLU A 78 -5.27 -12.18 14.41
C GLU A 78 -6.34 -12.44 13.34
N THR A 79 -6.57 -11.49 12.45
CA THR A 79 -7.24 -11.77 11.18
C THR A 79 -6.19 -12.12 10.14
N CYS A 80 -6.58 -12.95 9.18
CA CYS A 80 -5.78 -13.24 7.99
C CYS A 80 -5.63 -12.03 7.05
N GLY A 81 -6.16 -10.86 7.41
CA GLY A 81 -6.20 -9.70 6.53
C GLY A 81 -6.38 -8.43 7.33
N ALA A 82 -5.37 -7.57 7.25
CA ALA A 82 -5.56 -6.13 7.31
C ALA A 82 -4.28 -5.39 6.89
N ASN A 83 -3.10 -5.85 7.29
CA ASN A 83 -1.93 -4.96 7.23
C ASN A 83 -0.67 -5.46 6.49
N ASP A 84 -0.48 -6.77 6.26
CA ASP A 84 0.80 -7.28 5.74
C ASP A 84 0.75 -8.49 4.76
N VAL A 85 -0.42 -8.96 4.33
CA VAL A 85 -0.51 -10.21 3.53
C VAL A 85 -1.37 -10.11 2.27
N GLU A 86 -1.54 -8.91 1.73
CA GLU A 86 -2.17 -8.71 0.42
C GLU A 86 -1.08 -8.71 -0.66
N LEU A 87 -0.54 -9.89 -0.97
CA LEU A 87 0.31 -10.06 -2.15
C LEU A 87 -0.59 -10.25 -3.36
N ILE A 88 -0.63 -9.24 -4.23
CA ILE A 88 -1.35 -9.31 -5.49
C ILE A 88 -0.33 -9.51 -6.60
N TYR A 89 -0.47 -10.63 -7.31
CA TYR A 89 0.35 -10.95 -8.47
C TYR A 89 -0.52 -11.04 -9.71
N THR A 90 -0.01 -10.51 -10.83
CA THR A 90 -0.70 -10.56 -12.11
C THR A 90 0.24 -11.08 -13.19
N VAL A 91 -0.36 -11.67 -14.22
CA VAL A 91 0.32 -12.06 -15.45
C VAL A 91 -0.19 -11.18 -16.57
N SER A 92 0.69 -10.81 -17.50
CA SER A 92 0.34 -10.01 -18.67
C SER A 92 0.56 -10.79 -19.96
N SER A 93 -0.11 -10.34 -21.03
CA SER A 93 -0.02 -10.96 -22.36
C SER A 93 1.39 -10.89 -22.98
N ASP A 94 2.21 -9.94 -22.55
CA ASP A 94 3.63 -9.82 -22.94
C ASP A 94 4.56 -10.77 -22.17
N ARG A 95 3.99 -11.66 -21.33
CA ARG A 95 4.68 -12.65 -20.50
C ARG A 95 5.40 -12.07 -19.28
N ALA A 96 5.07 -10.86 -18.83
CA ALA A 96 5.56 -10.39 -17.53
C ALA A 96 4.78 -11.03 -16.37
N LEU A 97 5.52 -11.43 -15.33
CA LEU A 97 4.97 -11.65 -14.00
C LEU A 97 5.17 -10.36 -13.21
N LEU A 98 4.08 -9.81 -12.68
CA LEU A 98 4.05 -8.51 -12.02
C LEU A 98 3.60 -8.66 -10.57
N SER A 99 4.16 -7.86 -9.67
CA SER A 99 3.53 -7.54 -8.38
C SER A 99 2.72 -6.27 -8.51
N PHE A 100 1.52 -6.25 -7.94
CA PHE A 100 0.63 -5.10 -7.89
C PHE A 100 0.50 -4.59 -6.45
N ASP A 101 0.71 -3.28 -6.25
CA ASP A 101 0.55 -2.61 -4.96
C ASP A 101 -0.53 -1.51 -5.05
N PRO A 102 -1.73 -1.74 -4.48
CA PRO A 102 -2.84 -0.78 -4.56
C PRO A 102 -2.53 0.54 -3.86
N LYS A 103 -1.57 0.57 -2.92
CA LYS A 103 -1.20 1.80 -2.18
C LYS A 103 -0.51 2.84 -3.06
N LYS A 104 -0.03 2.45 -4.25
CA LYS A 104 0.63 3.34 -5.21
C LYS A 104 -0.33 4.08 -6.15
N LEU A 105 -1.62 3.76 -6.11
CA LEU A 105 -2.62 4.46 -6.91
C LEU A 105 -2.75 5.93 -6.47
N PRO A 106 -2.93 6.87 -7.42
CA PRO A 106 -3.20 6.66 -8.85
C PRO A 106 -1.94 6.59 -9.74
N GLY A 107 -0.74 6.47 -9.17
CA GLY A 107 0.52 6.31 -9.92
C GLY A 107 0.64 4.92 -10.56
N ASP A 108 1.87 4.48 -10.84
CA ASP A 108 2.13 3.12 -11.36
C ASP A 108 2.17 2.10 -10.20
N PRO A 109 1.16 1.20 -10.09
CA PRO A 109 1.12 0.21 -9.03
C PRO A 109 1.87 -1.08 -9.39
N PHE A 110 2.35 -1.22 -10.63
CA PHE A 110 2.94 -2.46 -11.11
C PHE A 110 4.47 -2.45 -10.97
N ARG A 111 5.01 -3.64 -10.74
CA ARG A 111 6.46 -3.88 -10.80
C ARG A 111 6.70 -5.25 -11.40
N LYS A 112 7.48 -5.33 -12.48
CA LYS A 112 7.92 -6.61 -13.05
C LYS A 112 8.81 -7.34 -12.05
N ILE A 113 8.45 -8.58 -11.75
CA ILE A 113 9.19 -9.47 -10.85
C ILE A 113 9.73 -10.71 -11.57
N GLY A 114 9.28 -10.96 -12.79
CA GLY A 114 9.78 -12.07 -13.60
C GLY A 114 9.26 -12.05 -15.03
N GLU A 115 9.73 -13.03 -15.81
CA GLU A 115 9.27 -13.29 -17.17
C GLU A 115 8.89 -14.76 -17.30
N LEU A 116 7.68 -15.01 -17.82
CA LEU A 116 7.10 -16.32 -17.99
C LEU A 116 7.59 -16.93 -19.30
N SER A 117 8.23 -18.10 -19.23
CA SER A 117 8.93 -18.69 -20.38
C SER A 117 8.54 -20.14 -20.70
N CYS A 118 7.51 -20.67 -20.04
CA CYS A 118 7.07 -22.05 -20.20
C CYS A 118 6.54 -22.36 -21.61
N ASP A 119 5.71 -21.46 -22.16
CA ASP A 119 5.26 -21.51 -23.56
C ASP A 119 5.48 -20.15 -24.21
N ARG A 120 6.13 -20.16 -25.39
CA ARG A 120 6.46 -18.96 -26.17
C ARG A 120 5.49 -18.73 -27.34
N SER A 121 4.65 -19.72 -27.64
CA SER A 121 3.72 -19.72 -28.77
C SER A 121 2.32 -19.22 -28.40
N SER A 122 2.04 -19.10 -27.10
CA SER A 122 0.77 -18.69 -26.52
C SER A 122 0.96 -17.55 -25.51
N SER A 123 -0.13 -16.93 -25.08
CA SER A 123 -0.11 -15.86 -24.07
C SER A 123 -0.62 -16.38 -22.72
N PRO A 124 -0.04 -15.94 -21.58
CA PRO A 124 -0.63 -16.18 -20.28
C PRO A 124 -2.06 -15.63 -20.23
N PHE A 125 -2.99 -16.44 -19.71
CA PHE A 125 -4.39 -16.07 -19.60
C PHE A 125 -4.88 -16.03 -18.15
N SER A 126 -4.49 -17.01 -17.36
CA SER A 126 -4.94 -17.16 -15.97
C SER A 126 -3.81 -17.66 -15.08
N MET A 127 -3.87 -17.32 -13.80
CA MET A 127 -2.92 -17.77 -12.79
C MET A 127 -3.64 -18.08 -11.48
N ALA A 128 -3.24 -19.15 -10.82
CA ALA A 128 -3.65 -19.48 -9.46
C ALA A 128 -2.40 -19.73 -8.59
N VAL A 129 -2.47 -19.42 -7.30
CA VAL A 129 -1.38 -19.67 -6.34
C VAL A 129 -1.86 -20.68 -5.31
N ASP A 130 -1.10 -21.76 -5.10
CA ASP A 130 -1.45 -22.76 -4.10
C ASP A 130 -0.95 -22.41 -2.69
N ARG A 131 -1.28 -23.25 -1.70
CA ARG A 131 -0.92 -23.04 -0.29
C ARG A 131 0.58 -23.10 0.00
N THR A 132 1.38 -23.62 -0.93
CA THR A 132 2.84 -23.66 -0.83
C THR A 132 3.51 -22.45 -1.49
N GLY A 133 2.71 -21.55 -2.09
CA GLY A 133 3.20 -20.36 -2.78
C GLY A 133 3.63 -20.62 -4.22
N ILE A 134 3.26 -21.77 -4.80
CA ILE A 134 3.55 -22.07 -6.21
C ILE A 134 2.44 -21.47 -7.08
N ALA A 135 2.85 -20.69 -8.08
CA ALA A 135 1.96 -20.13 -9.09
C ALA A 135 1.83 -21.08 -10.29
N TRP A 136 0.59 -21.43 -10.62
CA TRP A 136 0.19 -22.24 -11.77
C TRP A 136 -0.40 -21.32 -12.84
N VAL A 137 0.20 -21.30 -14.04
CA VAL A 137 -0.19 -20.39 -15.12
C VAL A 137 -0.80 -21.18 -16.28
N LEU A 138 -2.00 -20.79 -16.69
CA LEU A 138 -2.66 -21.30 -17.88
C LEU A 138 -2.35 -20.39 -19.07
N TYR A 139 -2.02 -21.01 -20.19
CA TYR A 139 -1.73 -20.34 -21.45
C TYR A 139 -2.84 -20.61 -22.45
N GLN A 140 -3.15 -19.60 -23.28
CA GLN A 140 -4.08 -19.74 -24.40
C GLN A 140 -3.57 -18.99 -25.63
N THR A 141 -4.00 -19.47 -26.80
CA THR A 141 -3.68 -18.91 -28.13
C THR A 141 -4.56 -17.73 -28.49
#